data_AF-A0A8T6SJ10-F1
#
_entry.id   AF-A0A8T6SJ10-F1
#
_cell.length_a   1.000
_cell.length_b   1.000
_cell.length_c   1.000
_cell.angle_alpha   90.00
_cell.angle_beta   90.00
_cell.angle_gamma   90.00
#
_symmetry.space_group_name_H-M   'P 1'
#
loop_
_entity.id
_entity.type
_entity.pdbx_description
1 polymer ?
#
loop_
_entity_poly.entity_id
_entity_poly.type
_entity_poly.pdbx_seq_one_letter_code
_entity_poly.pdbx_strand_id
1 'polypeptide(L)'
;PIGSILVTKLDGSARGGGALSAVAATGAPIKFISTGEKIQDIEPFIPSRFVARLLGMGDLETLLEKVREAEIEVPERKAKAILSGRFTLTDMYEQFEAVKGMGPFRKLLKMIPGMS
;
A
#
# COMPACT_ATOMS: atom_id res chain seq x y z
N PRO A 1 25.18 -17.65 19.31
CA PRO A 1 24.00 -16.77 19.52
C PRO A 1 23.44 -16.31 18.18
N ILE A 2 22.13 -16.39 17.99
CA ILE A 2 21.46 -15.85 16.80
C ILE A 2 21.31 -14.34 17.03
N GLY A 3 21.80 -13.51 16.10
CA GLY A 3 21.84 -12.05 16.28
C GLY A 3 20.55 -11.34 15.88
N SER A 4 19.89 -11.76 14.81
CA SER A 4 18.66 -11.15 14.31
C SER A 4 17.88 -12.11 13.43
N ILE A 5 16.59 -11.85 13.29
CA ILE A 5 15.66 -12.65 12.47
C ILE A 5 15.13 -11.78 11.31
N LEU A 6 15.08 -12.39 10.13
CA LEU A 6 14.37 -11.88 8.95
C LEU A 6 13.13 -12.74 8.75
N VAL A 7 11.95 -12.11 8.69
CA VAL A 7 10.68 -12.82 8.46
C VAL A 7 10.25 -12.61 7.02
N THR A 8 10.17 -13.68 6.24
CA THR A 8 9.79 -13.60 4.81
C THR A 8 8.32 -13.94 4.61
N LYS A 9 7.78 -13.54 3.44
CA LYS A 9 6.44 -13.92 2.96
C LYS A 9 5.29 -13.52 3.89
N LEU A 10 5.27 -12.26 4.34
CA LEU A 10 4.18 -11.66 5.12
C LEU A 10 3.04 -11.07 4.26
N ASP A 11 3.12 -11.21 2.95
CA ASP A 11 2.08 -10.84 1.97
C ASP A 11 0.93 -11.84 1.89
N GLY A 12 1.13 -13.05 2.42
CA GLY A 12 0.12 -14.12 2.41
C GLY A 12 -0.86 -14.08 3.59
N SER A 13 -1.64 -15.15 3.75
CA SER A 13 -2.56 -15.35 4.88
C SER A 13 -1.87 -15.65 6.22
N ALA A 14 -0.54 -15.71 6.23
CA ALA A 14 0.24 -16.09 7.40
C ALA A 14 0.26 -14.96 8.44
N ARG A 15 -0.35 -15.20 9.60
CA ARG A 15 -0.40 -14.25 10.73
C ARG A 15 0.91 -14.16 11.54
N GLY A 16 2.04 -14.58 10.98
CA GLY A 16 3.35 -14.43 11.60
C GLY A 16 3.61 -15.17 12.92
N GLY A 17 2.78 -16.16 13.29
CA GLY A 17 2.93 -16.90 14.57
C GLY A 17 4.29 -17.60 14.76
N GLY A 18 4.87 -18.14 13.67
CA GLY A 18 6.21 -18.75 13.72
C GLY A 18 7.32 -17.76 14.04
N ALA A 19 7.16 -16.49 13.67
CA ALA A 19 8.13 -15.44 14.00
C ALA A 19 8.14 -15.14 15.50
N LEU A 20 6.97 -15.10 16.14
CA LEU A 20 6.86 -14.93 17.60
C LEU A 20 7.52 -16.10 18.35
N SER A 21 7.28 -17.33 17.89
CA SER A 21 7.93 -18.51 18.47
C SER A 21 9.45 -18.48 18.33
N ALA A 22 9.96 -18.03 17.17
CA ALA A 22 11.39 -17.91 16.93
C ALA A 22 12.02 -16.85 17.85
N VAL A 23 11.37 -15.70 18.04
CA VAL A 23 11.83 -14.67 18.99
C VAL A 23 11.82 -15.20 20.42
N ALA A 24 10.75 -15.89 20.83
CA ALA A 24 10.63 -16.45 22.19
C ALA A 24 11.70 -17.51 22.48
N ALA A 25 12.02 -18.36 21.50
CA ALA A 25 13.02 -19.42 21.65
C ALA A 25 14.47 -18.92 21.56
N THR A 26 14.73 -17.92 20.72
CA THR A 26 16.11 -17.48 20.41
C THR A 26 16.52 -16.20 21.12
N GLY A 27 15.57 -15.39 21.59
CA GLY A 27 15.80 -14.05 22.13
C GLY A 27 16.27 -13.02 21.09
N ALA A 28 16.42 -13.41 19.82
CA ALA A 28 16.90 -12.55 18.76
C ALA A 28 15.77 -11.63 18.25
N PRO A 29 16.02 -10.32 18.08
CA PRO A 29 15.02 -9.40 17.56
C PRO A 29 14.76 -9.63 16.06
N ILE A 30 13.53 -9.36 15.62
CA ILE A 30 13.19 -9.28 14.20
C ILE A 30 13.62 -7.91 13.69
N LYS A 31 14.45 -7.88 12.64
CA LYS A 31 14.99 -6.63 12.09
C LYS A 31 14.30 -6.21 10.81
N PHE A 32 13.91 -7.18 9.99
CA PHE A 32 13.33 -6.95 8.67
C PHE A 32 12.19 -7.92 8.40
N ILE A 33 11.28 -7.50 7.53
CA ILE A 33 10.18 -8.29 7.01
C ILE A 33 10.12 -8.20 5.48
N SER A 34 9.65 -9.27 4.83
CA SER A 34 9.37 -9.27 3.38
C SER A 34 7.87 -9.30 3.18
N THR A 35 7.32 -8.30 2.50
CA THR A 35 5.90 -8.16 2.14
C THR A 35 5.65 -8.46 0.66
N GLY A 36 6.54 -9.23 0.04
CA GLY A 36 6.46 -9.65 -1.35
C GLY A 36 7.72 -10.39 -1.79
N GLU A 37 7.84 -10.62 -3.08
CA GLU A 37 8.92 -11.38 -3.71
C GLU A 37 10.01 -10.48 -4.33
N LYS A 38 9.73 -9.19 -4.51
CA LYS A 38 10.69 -8.27 -5.14
C LYS A 38 11.68 -7.76 -4.10
N ILE A 39 12.86 -7.36 -4.56
CA ILE A 39 13.93 -6.80 -3.71
C ILE A 39 13.46 -5.58 -2.91
N GLN A 40 12.57 -4.78 -3.51
CA GLN A 40 11.99 -3.59 -2.91
C GLN A 40 10.88 -3.87 -1.88
N ASP A 41 10.45 -5.13 -1.72
CA ASP A 41 9.40 -5.53 -0.77
C ASP A 41 9.99 -5.91 0.61
N ILE A 42 11.28 -5.63 0.83
CA ILE A 42 11.95 -5.82 2.12
C ILE A 42 11.87 -4.51 2.90
N GLU A 43 11.19 -4.56 4.04
CA GLU A 43 10.92 -3.41 4.90
C GLU A 43 11.49 -3.63 6.31
N PRO A 44 11.90 -2.56 7.01
CA PRO A 44 12.27 -2.65 8.42
C PRO A 44 11.07 -3.08 9.27
N PHE A 45 11.32 -3.93 10.27
CA PHE A 45 10.26 -4.40 11.16
C PHE A 45 9.89 -3.32 12.18
N ILE A 46 8.62 -2.90 12.16
CA ILE A 46 8.05 -1.97 13.15
C ILE A 46 6.96 -2.71 13.94
N PRO A 47 7.17 -3.00 15.25
CA PRO A 47 6.25 -3.81 16.04
C PRO A 47 4.81 -3.26 16.10
N SER A 48 4.65 -1.93 16.21
CA SER A 48 3.33 -1.29 16.24
C SER A 48 2.52 -1.55 14.97
N ARG A 49 3.16 -1.45 13.80
CA ARG A 49 2.53 -1.75 12.50
C ARG A 49 2.15 -3.22 12.37
N PHE A 50 3.01 -4.13 12.85
CA PHE A 50 2.72 -5.57 12.83
C PHE A 50 1.51 -5.93 13.70
N VAL A 51 1.42 -5.36 14.90
CA VAL A 51 0.27 -5.55 15.80
C VAL A 51 -1.01 -4.94 15.22
N ALA A 52 -0.94 -3.75 14.62
CA ALA A 52 -2.09 -3.13 13.97
C ALA A 52 -2.64 -3.98 12.81
N ARG A 53 -1.76 -4.58 11.99
CA ARG A 53 -2.14 -5.53 10.93
C ARG A 53 -2.79 -6.79 11.50
N LEU A 54 -2.26 -7.33 12.61
CA LEU A 54 -2.86 -8.49 13.30
C LEU A 54 -4.25 -8.20 13.87
N LEU A 55 -4.45 -6.99 14.40
CA LEU A 55 -5.73 -6.52 14.94
C LEU A 55 -6.72 -6.09 13.84
N GLY A 56 -6.34 -6.15 12.57
CA GLY A 56 -7.18 -5.75 11.45
C GLY A 56 -7.37 -4.24 11.32
N MET A 57 -6.59 -3.43 12.05
CA MET A 57 -6.68 -1.96 12.04
C MET A 57 -6.03 -1.33 10.79
N GLY A 58 -5.46 -2.13 9.89
CA GLY A 58 -4.74 -1.63 8.72
C GLY A 58 -3.50 -0.81 9.10
N ASP A 59 -2.79 -0.32 8.08
CA ASP A 59 -1.59 0.48 8.25
C ASP A 59 -1.88 1.94 7.82
N LEU A 60 -2.59 2.67 8.68
CA LEU A 60 -3.02 4.04 8.43
C LEU A 60 -1.82 5.00 8.26
N GLU A 61 -0.71 4.76 8.97
CA GLU A 61 0.50 5.56 8.83
C GLU A 61 1.14 5.37 7.46
N THR A 62 1.29 4.13 6.99
CA THR A 62 1.85 3.85 5.66
C THR A 62 0.95 4.38 4.54
N LEU A 63 -0.37 4.32 4.71
CA LEU A 63 -1.31 4.97 3.79
C LEU A 63 -1.11 6.48 3.76
N LEU A 64 -0.93 7.12 4.91
CA LEU A 64 -0.69 8.56 5.00
C LEU A 64 0.65 8.96 4.35
N GLU A 65 1.71 8.17 4.56
CA GLU A 65 3.02 8.34 3.93
C GLU A 65 2.90 8.24 2.40
N LYS A 66 2.25 7.20 1.87
CA LYS A 66 2.05 7.04 0.42
C LYS A 66 1.16 8.13 -0.21
N VAL A 67 0.17 8.64 0.52
CA VAL A 67 -0.68 9.75 0.05
C VAL A 67 0.11 11.06 0.02
N ARG A 68 0.99 11.30 1.01
CA ARG A 68 1.90 12.44 1.01
C ARG A 68 2.93 12.37 -0.11
N GLU A 69 3.51 11.19 -0.35
CA GLU A 69 4.44 10.95 -1.46
C GLU A 69 3.78 11.13 -2.83
N ALA A 70 2.47 10.92 -2.94
CA ALA A 70 1.74 11.01 -4.19
C ALA A 70 1.36 12.44 -4.61
N GLU A 71 1.62 13.48 -3.79
CA GLU A 71 1.34 14.91 -4.07
C GLU A 71 0.11 15.13 -4.99
N ILE A 72 -1.03 14.53 -4.63
CA ILE A 72 -2.22 14.60 -5.50
C ILE A 72 -2.86 15.97 -5.32
N GLU A 73 -2.33 16.98 -6.02
CA GLU A 73 -3.03 18.24 -6.25
C GLU A 73 -4.19 17.97 -7.22
N VAL A 74 -5.42 18.00 -6.71
CA VAL A 74 -6.60 17.99 -7.55
C VAL A 74 -6.68 19.37 -8.24
N PRO A 75 -6.56 19.47 -9.57
CA PRO A 75 -6.53 20.78 -10.22
C PRO A 75 -7.91 21.46 -10.14
N GLU A 76 -7.98 22.67 -9.58
CA GLU A 76 -9.21 23.51 -9.51
C GLU A 76 -9.92 23.66 -10.86
N ARG A 77 -9.17 23.58 -11.95
CA ARG A 77 -9.68 23.67 -13.33
C ARG A 77 -10.72 22.58 -13.63
N LYS A 78 -10.54 21.36 -13.11
CA LYS A 78 -11.50 20.25 -13.32
C LYS A 78 -12.82 20.47 -12.60
N ALA A 79 -12.80 21.11 -11.43
CA ALA A 79 -14.02 21.44 -10.68
C ALA A 79 -14.87 22.50 -11.39
N LYS A 80 -14.23 23.55 -11.94
CA LYS A 80 -14.92 24.59 -12.71
C LYS A 80 -15.52 24.09 -14.02
N ALA A 81 -14.85 23.18 -14.73
CA ALA A 81 -15.34 22.61 -15.99
C ALA A 81 -16.64 21.81 -15.78
N ILE A 82 -16.70 20.96 -14.75
CA ILE A 82 -17.89 20.17 -14.39
C ILE A 82 -19.08 21.08 -14.04
N LEU A 83 -18.85 22.14 -13.25
CA LEU A 83 -19.88 23.10 -12.87
C LEU A 83 -20.42 23.92 -14.06
N SER A 84 -19.61 24.13 -15.10
CA SER A 84 -19.98 24.91 -16.28
C SER A 84 -20.81 24.14 -17.31
N GLY A 85 -20.96 22.83 -17.15
CA GLY A 85 -21.71 21.95 -18.07
C GLY A 85 -21.13 21.83 -19.48
N ARG A 86 -19.97 22.45 -19.75
CA ARG A 86 -19.30 22.38 -21.05
C ARG A 86 -18.35 21.20 -21.07
N PHE A 87 -18.87 20.05 -21.45
CA PHE A 87 -18.07 18.88 -21.78
C PHE A 87 -17.60 19.01 -23.24
N THR A 88 -16.31 19.24 -23.46
CA THR A 88 -15.74 19.39 -24.81
C THR A 88 -15.10 18.09 -25.29
N LEU A 89 -14.89 17.96 -26.61
CA LEU A 89 -14.21 16.80 -27.18
C LEU A 89 -12.75 16.68 -26.71
N THR A 90 -12.12 17.81 -26.36
CA THR A 90 -10.78 17.84 -25.77
C THR A 90 -10.77 17.21 -24.37
N ASP A 91 -11.79 17.47 -23.55
CA ASP A 91 -11.94 16.85 -22.23
C ASP A 91 -12.13 15.33 -22.35
N MET A 92 -12.88 14.89 -23.36
CA MET A 92 -13.06 13.47 -23.64
C MET A 92 -11.73 12.81 -24.07
N TYR A 93 -10.93 13.50 -24.88
CA TYR A 93 -9.60 13.04 -25.29
C TYR A 93 -8.64 12.94 -24.09
N GLU A 94 -8.62 13.94 -23.21
CA GLU A 94 -7.82 13.91 -21.98
C GLU A 94 -8.25 12.77 -21.03
N GLN A 95 -9.55 12.50 -20.94
CA GLN A 95 -10.04 11.34 -20.19
C GLN A 95 -9.60 10.02 -20.81
N PHE A 96 -9.63 9.88 -22.14
CA PHE A 96 -9.14 8.68 -22.81
C PHE A 96 -7.63 8.48 -22.63
N GLU A 97 -6.82 9.55 -22.69
CA GLU A 97 -5.39 9.54 -22.38
C GLU A 97 -5.13 9.15 -20.92
N ALA A 98 -5.90 9.70 -19.97
CA ALA A 98 -5.80 9.34 -18.55
C ALA A 98 -6.12 7.86 -18.31
N VAL A 99 -7.15 7.31 -18.98
CA VAL A 99 -7.47 5.87 -18.92
C VAL A 99 -6.36 5.02 -19.56
N LYS A 100 -5.72 5.50 -20.63
CA LYS A 100 -4.58 4.83 -21.27
C LYS A 100 -3.33 4.83 -20.38
N GLY A 101 -3.11 5.89 -19.60
CA GLY A 101 -2.03 6.02 -18.61
C GLY A 101 -2.28 5.25 -17.30
N MET A 102 -3.53 4.86 -17.00
CA MET A 102 -3.92 4.11 -15.81
C MET A 102 -3.65 2.59 -15.89
N GLY A 103 -2.54 2.19 -16.50
CA GLY A 103 -2.07 0.79 -16.45
C GLY A 103 -1.90 0.28 -15.01
N PRO A 104 -1.13 0.99 -14.15
CA PRO A 104 -0.91 0.57 -12.75
C PRO A 104 -2.11 0.83 -11.83
N PHE A 105 -2.93 1.86 -12.10
CA PHE A 105 -4.05 2.27 -11.24
C PHE A 105 -5.23 1.30 -11.26
N ARG A 106 -5.42 0.54 -12.34
CA ARG A 106 -6.42 -0.54 -12.41
C ARG A 106 -6.14 -1.67 -11.41
N LYS A 107 -4.89 -1.83 -10.95
CA LYS A 107 -4.55 -2.76 -9.86
C LYS A 107 -4.93 -2.20 -8.48
N LEU A 108 -4.81 -0.89 -8.26
CA LEU A 108 -5.22 -0.24 -7.01
C LEU A 108 -6.75 -0.26 -6.83
N LEU A 109 -7.51 -0.06 -7.91
CA LEU A 109 -8.98 -0.16 -7.88
C LEU A 109 -9.48 -1.58 -7.57
N LYS A 110 -8.73 -2.63 -7.94
CA LYS A 110 -9.03 -4.01 -7.53
C LYS A 110 -8.78 -4.30 -6.04
N MET A 111 -8.11 -3.39 -5.32
CA MET A 111 -7.86 -3.52 -3.88
C MET A 111 -8.91 -2.83 -3.01
N ILE A 112 -9.89 -2.12 -3.61
CA ILE A 112 -11.02 -1.54 -2.90
C ILE A 112 -12.16 -2.57 -2.87
N PRO A 113 -12.50 -3.15 -1.70
CA PRO A 113 -13.62 -4.08 -1.59
C PRO A 113 -14.94 -3.32 -1.76
N GLY A 114 -15.84 -3.83 -2.62
CA GLY A 114 -17.20 -3.30 -2.78
C GLY A 114 -17.57 -2.77 -4.17
N MET A 115 -16.66 -2.80 -5.15
CA MET A 115 -17.03 -2.67 -6.56
C MET A 115 -16.92 -4.03 -7.25
N SER A 116 -17.98 -4.82 -7.10
CA SER A 116 -18.35 -5.93 -7.98
C SER A 116 -19.71 -5.61 -8.58
#